data_AF-A0A4Q3RMG8-F1
#
_entry.id   AF-A0A4Q3RMG8-F1
#
_cell.length_a   1.000
_cell.length_b   1.000
_cell.length_c   1.000
_cell.angle_alpha   90.00
_cell.angle_beta   90.00
_cell.angle_gamma   90.00
#
_symmetry.space_group_name_H-M   'P 1'
#
loop_
_entity.id
_entity.type
_entity.pdbx_description
1 polymer ?
#
loop_
_entity_poly.entity_id
_entity_poly.type
_entity_poly.pdbx_seq_one_letter_code
_entity_poly.pdbx_strand_id
1 'polypeptide(L)'
;MEHHTQSTEVTFHHEPGEGTKRIWKTFWILLFITVIELALGFTMYLVPDMPHFLVLFLKGVIVILSLAKAFYIVSIFMHLGDEIRNMIMTIVVPLMLFVWFIGAFLWDGNAWRTNRNRY
;
A
#
# COMPACT_ATOMS: atom_id res chain seq x y z
N MET A 1 31.71 -44.43 -34.13
CA MET A 1 31.20 -44.41 -32.75
C MET A 1 31.30 -42.97 -32.29
N GLU A 2 30.21 -42.22 -32.46
CA GLU A 2 30.15 -40.81 -32.07
C GLU A 2 29.96 -40.75 -30.56
N HIS A 3 30.95 -40.18 -29.86
CA HIS A 3 30.85 -39.91 -28.44
C HIS A 3 29.85 -38.78 -28.23
N HIS A 4 28.63 -39.13 -27.81
CA HIS A 4 27.69 -38.18 -27.23
C HIS A 4 28.28 -37.67 -25.92
N THR A 5 28.92 -36.51 -25.95
CA THR A 5 29.24 -35.71 -24.78
C THR A 5 27.93 -35.28 -24.12
N GLN A 6 27.50 -36.00 -23.08
CA GLN A 6 26.50 -35.51 -22.15
C GLN A 6 27.04 -34.22 -21.53
N SER A 7 26.48 -33.07 -21.92
CA SER A 7 26.68 -31.82 -21.20
C SER A 7 26.20 -32.03 -19.77
N THR A 8 27.13 -32.13 -18.83
CA THR A 8 26.86 -32.02 -17.40
C THR A 8 26.13 -30.70 -17.19
N GLU A 9 24.83 -30.76 -16.91
CA GLU A 9 24.04 -29.60 -16.54
C GLU A 9 24.64 -29.05 -15.23
N VAL A 10 25.42 -27.98 -15.34
CA VAL A 10 25.94 -27.26 -14.19
C VAL A 10 24.74 -26.57 -13.55
N THR A 11 24.10 -27.23 -12.59
CA THR A 11 23.11 -26.60 -11.73
C THR A 11 23.84 -25.57 -10.87
N PHE A 12 23.93 -24.33 -11.37
CA PHE A 12 24.33 -23.19 -10.56
C PHE A 12 23.27 -23.06 -9.46
N HIS A 13 23.64 -23.40 -8.23
CA HIS A 13 22.86 -23.03 -7.06
C HIS A 13 22.74 -21.50 -7.07
N HIS A 14 21.58 -21.00 -7.48
CA HIS A 14 21.25 -19.60 -7.44
C HIS A 14 21.34 -19.19 -5.96
N GLU A 15 22.36 -18.42 -5.57
CA GLU A 15 22.40 -17.86 -4.23
C GLU A 15 21.11 -17.08 -3.99
N PRO A 16 20.51 -17.16 -2.79
CA PRO A 16 19.28 -16.44 -2.49
C PRO A 16 19.52 -14.95 -2.74
N GLY A 17 18.84 -14.41 -3.75
CA GLY A 17 19.02 -13.05 -4.22
C GLY A 17 19.01 -12.05 -3.06
N GLU A 18 19.93 -11.10 -3.12
CA GLU A 18 20.33 -10.15 -2.05
C GLU A 18 19.17 -9.32 -1.44
N GLY A 19 17.96 -9.38 -2.01
CA GLY A 19 16.77 -8.64 -1.58
C GLY A 19 15.78 -9.38 -0.66
N THR A 20 15.80 -10.71 -0.57
CA THR A 20 14.69 -11.46 0.08
C THR A 20 14.53 -11.14 1.57
N LYS A 21 15.63 -10.90 2.30
CA LYS A 21 15.59 -10.54 3.73
C LYS A 21 14.88 -9.21 3.98
N ARG A 22 15.08 -8.21 3.12
CA ARG A 22 14.47 -6.88 3.27
C ARG A 22 12.96 -6.95 3.03
N ILE A 23 12.55 -7.74 2.04
CA ILE A 23 11.14 -7.98 1.72
C ILE A 23 10.44 -8.62 2.92
N TRP A 24 11.02 -9.69 3.49
CA TRP A 24 10.46 -10.37 4.66
C TRP A 24 10.38 -9.49 5.90
N LYS A 25 11.41 -8.67 6.17
CA LYS A 25 11.38 -7.71 7.28
C LYS A 25 10.24 -6.70 7.12
N THR A 26 10.06 -6.20 5.91
CA THR A 26 9.04 -5.20 5.59
C THR A 26 7.64 -5.80 5.64
N PHE A 27 7.48 -7.02 5.15
CA PHE A 27 6.23 -7.79 5.27
C PHE A 27 5.80 -7.89 6.73
N TRP A 28 6.69 -8.29 7.65
CA TRP A 28 6.35 -8.39 9.07
C TRP A 28 5.98 -7.04 9.71
N ILE A 29 6.68 -5.97 9.36
CA ILE A 29 6.35 -4.61 9.81
C ILE A 29 4.94 -4.21 9.35
N LEU A 30 4.64 -4.43 8.07
CA LEU A 30 3.36 -4.09 7.48
C LEU A 30 2.22 -4.94 8.03
N LEU A 31 2.47 -6.23 8.24
CA LEU A 31 1.53 -7.15 8.90
C LEU A 31 1.17 -6.62 10.29
N PHE A 32 2.17 -6.26 11.09
CA PHE A 32 1.95 -5.78 12.45
C PHE A 32 1.16 -4.46 12.48
N ILE A 33 1.50 -3.50 11.61
CA ILE A 33 0.75 -2.25 11.44
C ILE A 33 -0.71 -2.56 11.06
N THR A 34 -0.92 -3.50 10.15
CA THR A 34 -2.27 -3.87 9.68
C THR A 34 -3.09 -4.54 10.77
N VAL A 35 -2.49 -5.42 11.58
CA VAL A 35 -3.17 -6.05 12.72
C VAL A 35 -3.56 -5.00 13.76
N ILE A 36 -2.68 -4.04 14.06
CA ILE A 36 -3.00 -2.93 14.97
C ILE A 36 -4.15 -2.08 14.44
N GLU A 37 -4.11 -1.72 13.15
CA GLU A 37 -5.15 -0.94 12.50
C GLU A 37 -6.51 -1.64 12.62
N LEU A 38 -6.55 -2.95 12.37
CA LEU A 38 -7.77 -3.75 12.48
C LEU A 38 -8.26 -3.84 13.93
N ALA A 39 -7.35 -4.02 14.90
CA ALA A 39 -7.69 -4.08 16.31
C ALA A 39 -8.26 -2.75 16.82
N LEU A 40 -7.71 -1.61 16.40
CA LEU A 40 -8.24 -0.28 16.70
C LEU A 40 -9.64 -0.09 16.09
N GLY A 41 -9.82 -0.50 14.83
CA GLY A 41 -11.12 -0.47 14.16
C GLY A 41 -12.16 -1.37 14.87
N PHE A 42 -11.77 -2.55 15.32
CA PHE A 42 -12.63 -3.47 16.04
C PHE A 42 -12.98 -2.94 17.45
N THR A 43 -12.04 -2.30 18.13
CA THR A 43 -12.27 -1.65 19.42
C THR A 43 -13.31 -0.54 19.30
N MET A 44 -13.26 0.26 18.22
CA MET A 44 -14.29 1.26 17.91
C MET A 44 -15.67 0.65 17.68
N TYR A 45 -15.76 -0.57 17.14
CA TYR A 45 -17.03 -1.25 16.93
C TYR A 45 -17.61 -1.85 18.22
N LEU A 46 -16.75 -2.43 19.06
CA LEU A 46 -17.16 -3.10 20.30
C LEU A 46 -17.56 -2.14 21.43
N VAL A 47 -17.07 -0.89 21.41
CA VAL A 47 -17.35 0.11 22.44
C VAL A 47 -18.19 1.24 21.84
N PRO A 48 -19.53 1.11 21.81
CA PRO A 48 -20.41 2.08 21.17
C PRO A 48 -20.51 3.43 21.88
N ASP A 49 -20.20 3.51 23.19
CA ASP A 49 -20.33 4.73 24.00
C ASP A 49 -19.02 5.52 24.18
N MET A 50 -18.11 5.44 23.21
CA MET A 50 -16.88 6.25 23.27
C MET A 50 -17.16 7.75 23.10
N PRO A 51 -16.42 8.63 23.80
CA PRO A 51 -16.53 10.06 23.62
C PRO A 51 -16.20 10.45 22.17
N HIS A 52 -16.99 11.36 21.59
CA HIS A 52 -16.92 11.72 20.17
C HIS A 52 -15.52 12.17 19.72
N PHE A 53 -14.80 12.90 20.58
CA PHE A 53 -13.42 13.29 20.33
C PHE A 53 -12.48 12.09 20.13
N LEU A 54 -12.62 11.04 20.95
CA LEU A 54 -11.77 9.87 20.92
C LEU A 54 -12.08 9.01 19.68
N VAL A 55 -13.34 8.93 19.27
CA VAL A 55 -13.76 8.30 18.01
C VAL A 55 -13.13 9.01 16.80
N LEU A 56 -13.14 10.35 16.77
CA LEU A 56 -12.52 11.13 15.70
C LEU A 56 -10.99 10.98 15.69
N PHE A 57 -10.36 10.97 16.86
CA PHE A 57 -8.94 10.73 17.01
C PHE A 57 -8.54 9.34 16.47
N LEU A 58 -9.24 8.28 16.89
CA LEU A 58 -8.99 6.92 16.42
C LEU A 58 -9.18 6.78 14.90
N LYS A 59 -10.23 7.38 14.34
CA LYS A 59 -10.41 7.46 12.87
C LYS A 59 -9.22 8.12 12.19
N GLY A 60 -8.72 9.23 12.74
CA GLY A 60 -7.53 9.92 12.24
C GLY A 60 -6.29 9.02 12.27
N VAL A 61 -6.06 8.34 13.39
CA VAL A 61 -4.94 7.39 13.56
C VAL A 61 -5.03 6.26 12.54
N ILE A 62 -6.19 5.64 12.37
CA ILE A 62 -6.41 4.56 11.39
C ILE A 62 -6.09 5.04 9.97
N VAL A 63 -6.56 6.22 9.58
CA VAL A 63 -6.27 6.81 8.25
C VAL A 63 -4.77 7.06 8.07
N ILE A 64 -4.09 7.61 9.08
CA ILE A 64 -2.64 7.87 9.02
C ILE A 64 -1.86 6.55 8.89
N LEU A 65 -2.21 5.52 9.67
CA LEU A 65 -1.59 4.20 9.58
C LEU A 65 -1.84 3.54 8.21
N SER A 66 -3.03 3.70 7.65
CA SER A 66 -3.36 3.24 6.29
C SER A 66 -2.58 3.96 5.20
N LEU A 67 -2.32 5.26 5.35
CA LEU A 67 -1.46 6.00 4.41
C LEU A 67 0.01 5.60 4.56
N ALA A 68 0.49 5.46 5.81
CA ALA A 68 1.85 5.04 6.10
C ALA A 68 2.15 3.65 5.51
N LYS A 69 1.22 2.68 5.67
CA LYS A 69 1.41 1.34 5.08
C LYS A 69 1.45 1.39 3.56
N ALA A 70 0.60 2.19 2.92
CA ALA A 70 0.59 2.34 1.47
C ALA A 70 1.93 2.91 0.96
N PHE A 71 2.46 3.94 1.64
CA PHE A 71 3.76 4.51 1.30
C PHE A 71 4.91 3.51 1.50
N TYR A 72 4.87 2.73 2.58
CA TYR A 72 5.88 1.69 2.84
C TYR A 72 5.83 0.57 1.79
N ILE A 73 4.63 0.19 1.34
CA ILE A 73 4.47 -0.81 0.29
C ILE A 73 5.08 -0.32 -1.02
N VAL A 74 4.73 0.91 -1.42
CA VAL A 74 5.23 1.54 -2.64
C VAL A 74 6.75 1.66 -2.57
N SER A 75 7.32 2.22 -1.51
CA SER A 75 8.78 2.44 -1.43
C SER A 75 9.60 1.14 -1.47
N ILE A 76 9.15 0.06 -0.81
CA ILE A 76 9.95 -1.17 -0.67
C ILE A 76 9.59 -2.25 -1.70
N PHE A 77 8.31 -2.56 -1.93
CA PHE A 77 7.94 -3.65 -2.84
C PHE A 77 8.04 -3.25 -4.30
N MET A 78 7.88 -1.96 -4.60
CA MET A 78 8.05 -1.48 -5.98
C MET A 78 9.50 -1.10 -6.27
N HIS A 79 10.45 -1.37 -5.35
CA HIS A 79 11.89 -1.11 -5.51
C HIS A 79 12.24 0.36 -5.86
N LEU A 80 11.31 1.27 -5.60
CA LEU A 80 11.36 2.68 -5.95
C LEU A 80 12.40 3.48 -5.14
N GLY A 81 12.84 2.93 -4.00
CA GLY A 81 13.77 3.59 -3.09
C GLY A 81 15.23 3.58 -3.54
N ASP A 82 15.67 2.56 -4.27
CA ASP A 82 17.09 2.36 -4.59
C ASP A 82 17.38 2.31 -6.11
N GLU A 83 16.37 2.16 -6.98
CA GLU A 83 16.60 2.15 -8.43
C GLU A 83 15.51 2.87 -9.27
N ILE A 84 15.98 3.44 -10.38
CA ILE A 84 15.30 4.03 -11.55
C ILE A 84 14.12 4.99 -11.26
N ARG A 85 14.46 6.28 -11.22
CA ARG A 85 13.54 7.45 -11.20
C ARG A 85 12.43 7.40 -12.26
N ASN A 86 12.68 6.75 -13.41
CA ASN A 86 11.68 6.56 -14.45
C ASN A 86 10.57 5.58 -14.06
N MET A 87 10.87 4.56 -13.23
CA MET A 87 9.86 3.63 -12.72
C MET A 87 8.99 4.28 -11.65
N ILE A 88 9.52 5.25 -10.89
CA ILE A 88 8.71 6.09 -10.00
C ILE A 88 7.64 6.85 -10.78
N MET A 89 7.99 7.44 -11.92
CA MET A 89 7.04 8.22 -12.70
C MET A 89 5.88 7.37 -13.24
N THR A 90 6.11 6.10 -13.61
CA THR A 90 5.03 5.23 -14.12
C THR A 90 4.04 4.80 -13.05
N ILE A 91 4.40 4.86 -11.76
CA ILE A 91 3.52 4.50 -10.63
C ILE A 91 2.89 5.75 -10.00
N VAL A 92 3.68 6.83 -9.83
CA VAL A 92 3.22 8.08 -9.22
C VAL A 92 2.22 8.82 -10.12
N VAL A 93 2.40 8.79 -11.43
CA VAL A 93 1.47 9.47 -12.36
C VAL A 93 0.06 8.87 -12.31
N PRO A 94 -0.14 7.54 -12.40
CA PRO A 94 -1.45 6.93 -12.18
C PRO A 94 -2.03 7.21 -10.80
N LEU A 95 -1.21 7.17 -9.74
CA LEU A 95 -1.66 7.47 -8.37
C LEU A 95 -2.14 8.92 -8.23
N MET A 96 -1.42 9.89 -8.80
CA MET A 96 -1.83 11.30 -8.78
C MET A 96 -3.10 11.54 -9.57
N LEU A 97 -3.25 10.90 -10.73
CA LEU A 97 -4.51 10.94 -11.50
C LEU A 97 -5.68 10.38 -10.69
N PHE A 98 -5.46 9.30 -9.93
CA PHE A 98 -6.49 8.71 -9.09
C PHE A 98 -6.93 9.64 -7.95
N VAL A 99 -5.97 10.28 -7.26
CA VAL A 99 -6.28 11.27 -6.21
C VAL A 99 -7.03 12.47 -6.79
N TRP A 100 -6.61 12.96 -7.95
CA TRP A 100 -7.30 14.04 -8.66
C TRP A 100 -8.74 13.63 -9.06
N PHE A 101 -8.94 12.42 -9.57
CA PHE A 101 -10.26 11.90 -9.92
C PHE A 101 -11.20 11.83 -8.72
N ILE A 102 -10.72 11.35 -7.56
CA ILE A 102 -11.51 11.33 -6.33
C ILE A 102 -11.94 12.76 -5.97
N GLY A 103 -11.01 13.72 -6.02
CA GLY A 103 -11.32 15.13 -5.76
C GLY A 103 -12.36 15.71 -6.73
N ALA A 104 -12.20 15.44 -8.03
CA ALA A 104 -13.14 15.89 -9.06
C ALA A 104 -14.54 15.29 -8.86
N PHE A 105 -14.64 13.99 -8.58
CA PHE A 105 -15.93 13.34 -8.31
C PHE A 105 -16.58 13.80 -7.00
N LEU A 106 -15.81 14.11 -5.95
CA LEU A 106 -16.35 14.69 -4.73
C LEU A 106 -16.92 16.10 -4.99
N TRP A 107 -16.20 16.91 -5.78
CA TRP A 107 -16.66 18.25 -6.16
C TRP A 107 -17.93 18.20 -7.00
N ASP A 108 -17.92 17.40 -8.06
CA ASP A 108 -19.05 17.25 -8.98
C ASP A 108 -20.27 16.60 -8.28
N GLY A 109 -20.04 15.61 -7.42
CA GLY A 109 -21.08 15.02 -6.58
C GLY A 109 -21.71 16.04 -5.61
N ASN A 110 -20.91 16.93 -5.02
CA ASN A 110 -21.42 18.01 -4.17
C ASN A 110 -22.20 19.06 -4.97
N ALA A 111 -21.74 19.39 -6.18
CA ALA A 111 -22.44 20.28 -7.10
C ALA A 111 -23.81 19.70 -7.51
N TRP A 112 -23.86 18.40 -7.85
CA TRP A 112 -25.11 17.70 -8.18
C TRP A 112 -26.10 17.71 -7.01
N ARG A 113 -25.64 17.39 -5.79
CA ARG A 113 -26.46 17.44 -4.57
C ARG A 113 -27.04 18.84 -4.36
N THR A 114 -26.23 19.88 -4.56
CA THR A 114 -26.64 21.27 -4.36
C THR A 114 -27.69 21.70 -5.39
N ASN A 115 -27.53 21.35 -6.66
CA ASN A 115 -28.46 21.73 -7.71
C ASN A 115 -29.84 21.04 -7.56
N ARG A 116 -29.87 19.77 -7.14
CA ARG A 116 -31.13 19.05 -6.86
C ARG A 116 -31.89 19.56 -5.64
N ASN A 117 -31.23 20.23 -4.71
CA ASN A 117 -31.89 20.83 -3.55
C ASN A 117 -32.37 22.27 -3.83
N ARG A 118 -31.96 22.88 -4.95
CA ARG A 118 -32.29 24.27 -5.32
C ARG A 118 -33.40 24.39 -6.36
N TYR A 119 -33.74 23.30 -7.04
CA TYR A 119 -34.85 23.17 -7.99
C TYR A 119 -35.66 21.92 -7.65
#